data_AF-A0A8T3AS11-F1
#
_entry.id   AF-A0A8T3AS11-F1
#
_cell.length_a   1.000
_cell.length_b   1.000
_cell.length_c   1.000
_cell.angle_alpha   90.00
_cell.angle_beta   90.00
_cell.angle_gamma   90.00
#
_symmetry.space_group_name_H-M   'P 1'
#
loop_
_entity.id
_entity.type
_entity.pdbx_description
1 polymer ?
#
loop_
_entity_poly.entity_id
_entity_poly.type
_entity_poly.pdbx_seq_one_letter_code
_entity_poly.pdbx_strand_id
1 'polypeptide(L)'
;MATSLSKQFVSFFLAFALFVTAVLGKMTCDQLDRSTCAFAVSSIGFRCLLEKHVRGVGLGEELYKCWTSSLKATVMAGWVETDACIAACSLERETVGISSDSLLDRGFMSRLC
;
A
#
# COMPACT_ATOMS: atom_id res chain seq x y z
N MET A 1 42.93 6.62 25.70
CA MET A 1 42.70 5.99 24.38
C MET A 1 41.38 5.21 24.32
N ALA A 2 41.10 4.29 25.26
CA ALA A 2 39.82 3.54 25.30
C ALA A 2 38.54 4.41 25.42
N THR A 3 38.62 5.55 26.12
CA THR A 3 37.49 6.47 26.33
C THR A 3 37.12 7.32 25.12
N SER A 4 38.02 7.47 24.15
CA SER A 4 37.79 8.22 22.91
C SER A 4 37.21 7.33 21.82
N LEU A 5 37.68 6.08 21.73
CA LEU A 5 37.10 5.04 20.88
C LEU A 5 35.63 4.79 21.25
N SER A 6 35.30 4.67 22.54
CA SER A 6 33.92 4.44 22.98
C SER A 6 32.96 5.59 22.62
N LYS A 7 33.40 6.85 22.71
CA LYS A 7 32.60 8.02 22.31
C LYS A 7 32.32 8.07 20.81
N GLN A 8 33.32 7.75 19.99
CA GLN A 8 33.16 7.72 18.53
C GLN A 8 32.17 6.63 18.11
N PHE A 9 32.25 5.44 18.72
CA PHE A 9 31.30 4.35 18.48
C PHE A 9 29.88 4.77 18.88
N VAL A 10 29.68 5.34 20.06
CA VAL A 10 28.34 5.79 20.51
C VAL A 10 27.76 6.84 19.55
N SER A 11 28.56 7.80 19.08
CA SER A 11 28.12 8.80 18.10
C SER A 11 27.72 8.18 16.76
N PHE A 12 28.50 7.21 16.26
CA PHE A 12 28.19 6.51 15.02
C PHE A 12 26.92 5.66 15.14
N PHE A 13 26.77 4.91 16.24
CA PHE A 13 25.56 4.14 16.53
C PHE A 13 24.32 5.04 16.63
N LEU A 14 24.43 6.21 17.28
CA LEU A 14 23.34 7.18 17.36
C LEU A 14 22.96 7.73 15.98
N ALA A 15 23.94 8.14 15.17
CA ALA A 15 23.70 8.65 13.83
C ALA A 15 23.06 7.59 12.92
N PHE A 16 23.55 6.35 12.99
CA PHE A 16 22.97 5.23 12.26
C PHE A 16 21.53 4.93 12.72
N ALA A 17 21.26 4.90 14.02
CA ALA A 17 19.92 4.70 14.55
C ALA A 17 18.93 5.77 14.07
N LEU A 18 19.33 7.05 14.12
CA LEU A 18 18.51 8.17 13.62
C LEU A 18 18.23 8.05 12.12
N PHE A 19 19.25 7.68 11.33
CA PHE A 19 19.09 7.48 9.90
C PHE A 19 18.14 6.32 9.58
N VAL A 20 18.28 5.19 10.28
CA VAL A 20 17.38 4.03 10.14
C VAL A 20 15.94 4.42 10.46
N THR A 21 15.68 5.17 11.54
CA THR A 21 14.33 5.64 11.86
C THR A 21 13.74 6.59 10.82
N ALA A 22 14.57 7.34 10.09
CA ALA A 22 14.11 8.22 9.01
C ALA A 22 13.75 7.44 7.73
N VAL A 23 14.43 6.32 7.46
CA VAL A 23 14.17 5.46 6.30
C VAL A 23 12.98 4.53 6.52
N LEU A 24 12.69 4.13 7.76
CA LEU A 24 11.45 3.43 8.11
C LEU A 24 10.26 4.42 8.11
N GLY A 25 9.95 4.94 6.92
CA GLY A 25 8.76 5.76 6.69
C GLY A 25 7.48 4.96 6.97
N LYS A 26 6.47 5.63 7.54
CA LYS A 26 5.12 5.07 7.63
C LYS A 26 4.47 5.15 6.26
N MET A 27 4.07 4.00 5.73
CA MET A 27 3.31 3.89 4.48
C MET A 27 1.86 4.36 4.71
N THR A 28 1.46 5.45 4.05
CA THR A 28 0.08 5.94 4.01
C THR A 28 -0.50 5.76 2.61
N CYS A 29 -1.78 5.43 2.51
CA CYS A 29 -2.40 5.13 1.21
C CYS A 29 -2.36 6.34 0.25
N ASP A 30 -2.53 7.55 0.77
CA ASP A 30 -2.56 8.78 -0.05
C ASP A 30 -1.23 9.10 -0.77
N GLN A 31 -0.13 8.44 -0.38
CA GLN A 31 1.19 8.57 -1.01
C GLN A 31 1.51 7.44 -2.00
N LEU A 32 0.64 6.43 -2.13
CA LEU A 32 0.87 5.33 -3.05
C LEU A 32 0.47 5.71 -4.48
N ASP A 33 1.29 5.28 -5.43
CA ASP A 33 0.98 5.37 -6.85
C ASP A 33 -0.17 4.43 -7.24
N ARG A 34 -0.80 4.71 -8.39
CA ARG A 34 -1.90 3.92 -8.95
C ARG A 34 -1.60 2.41 -8.99
N SER A 35 -0.38 2.03 -9.36
CA SER A 35 0.04 0.63 -9.46
C SER A 35 0.32 -0.03 -8.10
N THR A 36 0.40 0.69 -7.00
CA THR A 36 0.68 0.07 -5.68
C THR A 36 -0.50 0.19 -4.73
N CYS A 37 -1.43 1.11 -4.99
CA CYS A 37 -2.56 1.42 -4.12
C CYS A 37 -3.51 0.24 -3.88
N ALA A 38 -3.99 -0.41 -4.94
CA ALA A 38 -4.97 -1.48 -4.80
C ALA A 38 -4.35 -2.66 -4.04
N PHE A 39 -5.14 -3.26 -3.12
CA PHE A 39 -4.73 -4.39 -2.28
C PHE A 39 -3.58 -4.10 -1.31
N ALA A 40 -3.27 -2.83 -1.06
CA ALA A 40 -2.32 -2.42 -0.03
C ALA A 40 -2.99 -2.17 1.33
N VAL A 41 -2.19 -2.18 2.39
CA VAL A 41 -2.58 -1.88 3.77
C VAL A 41 -1.58 -0.90 4.35
N SER A 42 -2.05 0.25 4.78
CA SER A 42 -1.24 1.29 5.45
C SER A 42 -0.53 0.75 6.70
N SER A 43 0.54 1.42 7.13
CA SER A 43 1.26 1.07 8.36
C SER A 43 0.41 1.18 9.64
N ILE A 44 -0.72 1.89 9.59
CA ILE A 44 -1.70 1.96 10.68
C ILE A 44 -2.75 0.84 10.62
N GLY A 45 -2.67 -0.04 9.62
CA GLY A 45 -3.48 -1.25 9.48
C GLY A 45 -4.79 -1.07 8.72
N PHE A 46 -5.02 0.05 8.03
CA PHE A 46 -6.21 0.27 7.21
C PHE A 46 -5.93 -0.04 5.73
N ARG A 47 -6.89 -0.67 5.04
CA ARG A 47 -6.79 -1.03 3.62
C ARG A 47 -6.82 0.21 2.73
N CYS A 48 -6.02 0.21 1.67
CA CYS A 48 -5.99 1.27 0.67
C CYS A 48 -7.04 1.01 -0.42
N LEU A 49 -7.69 2.09 -0.88
CA LEU A 49 -8.73 2.07 -1.90
C LEU A 49 -8.29 2.95 -3.08
N LEU A 50 -8.23 2.34 -4.26
CA LEU A 50 -8.03 3.05 -5.52
C LEU A 50 -9.40 3.49 -6.05
N GLU A 51 -9.60 4.79 -6.18
CA GLU A 51 -10.80 5.38 -6.77
C GLU A 51 -10.48 5.97 -8.14
N LYS A 52 -11.46 5.88 -9.05
CA LYS A 52 -11.41 6.50 -10.37
C LYS A 52 -12.44 7.61 -10.45
N HIS A 53 -11.99 8.80 -10.76
CA HIS A 53 -12.83 9.96 -10.97
C HIS A 53 -12.81 10.33 -12.46
N VAL A 54 -13.98 10.27 -13.10
CA VAL A 54 -14.15 10.76 -14.46
C VAL A 54 -14.51 12.24 -14.35
N ARG A 55 -13.59 13.14 -14.70
CA ARG A 55 -13.97 14.56 -14.91
C ARG A 55 -14.87 14.61 -16.13
N GLY A 56 -15.96 15.37 -16.03
CA GLY A 56 -17.11 15.35 -16.95
C GLY A 56 -16.76 15.45 -18.45
N VAL A 57 -17.78 15.11 -19.26
CA VAL A 57 -17.77 14.96 -20.72
C VAL A 57 -16.86 16.00 -21.41
N GLY A 58 -15.74 15.53 -21.96
CA GLY A 58 -14.92 16.31 -22.89
C GLY A 58 -13.42 16.36 -22.62
N LEU A 59 -12.93 16.00 -21.43
CA LEU A 59 -11.48 16.11 -21.13
C LEU A 59 -10.71 14.78 -21.03
N GLY A 60 -11.37 13.62 -21.07
CA GLY A 60 -10.75 12.29 -21.29
C GLY A 60 -9.74 11.79 -20.25
N GLU A 61 -9.23 12.63 -19.35
CA GLU A 61 -8.27 12.22 -18.33
C GLU A 61 -8.99 11.50 -17.18
N GLU A 62 -8.75 10.19 -17.11
CA GLU A 62 -9.13 9.40 -15.95
C GLU A 62 -8.21 9.73 -14.77
N LEU A 63 -8.77 10.36 -13.74
CA LEU A 63 -8.02 10.69 -12.55
C LEU A 63 -8.18 9.56 -11.53
N TYR A 64 -7.07 8.90 -11.23
CA TYR A 64 -6.99 7.90 -10.19
C TYR A 64 -6.52 8.56 -8.90
N LYS A 65 -7.15 8.19 -7.78
CA LYS A 65 -6.73 8.65 -6.47
C LYS A 65 -6.73 7.50 -5.47
N CYS A 66 -5.65 7.39 -4.72
CA CYS A 66 -5.55 6.44 -3.63
C CYS A 66 -5.99 7.10 -2.32
N TRP A 67 -6.77 6.38 -1.52
CA TRP A 67 -7.22 6.83 -0.21
C TRP A 67 -7.17 5.70 0.81
N THR A 68 -7.14 6.06 2.08
CA THR A 68 -7.26 5.10 3.19
C THR A 68 -8.74 4.78 3.42
N SER A 69 -9.13 3.51 3.30
CA SER A 69 -10.50 3.07 3.61
C SER A 69 -10.73 3.00 5.13
N SER A 70 -12.00 2.95 5.54
CA SER A 70 -12.38 2.70 6.94
C SER A 70 -12.20 1.24 7.38
N LEU A 71 -11.80 0.35 6.45
CA LEU A 71 -11.67 -1.08 6.71
C LEU A 71 -10.29 -1.40 7.27
N LYS A 72 -10.27 -1.80 8.55
CA LYS A 72 -9.04 -2.28 9.20
C LYS A 72 -8.73 -3.71 8.77
N ALA A 73 -7.51 -3.93 8.31
CA ALA A 73 -7.02 -5.27 8.00
C ALA A 73 -6.78 -6.05 9.31
N THR A 74 -7.17 -7.32 9.30
CA THR A 74 -7.03 -8.22 10.46
C THR A 74 -5.56 -8.54 10.74
N VAL A 75 -4.75 -8.66 9.68
CA VAL A 75 -3.32 -8.93 9.69
C VAL A 75 -2.70 -8.11 8.54
N MET A 76 -1.39 -7.83 8.57
CA MET A 76 -0.62 -7.18 7.47
C MET A 76 -0.62 -5.63 7.44
N ALA A 77 -0.32 -4.94 8.54
CA ALA A 77 -0.07 -3.50 8.49
C ALA A 77 1.21 -3.16 7.71
N GLY A 78 1.14 -2.17 6.82
CA GLY A 78 2.27 -1.72 6.00
C GLY A 78 2.65 -2.68 4.87
N TRP A 79 1.68 -3.40 4.31
CA TRP A 79 1.88 -4.42 3.28
C TRP A 79 1.33 -3.97 1.93
N VAL A 80 2.05 -4.27 0.85
CA VAL A 80 1.56 -4.14 -0.52
C VAL A 80 1.56 -5.53 -1.13
N GLU A 81 0.41 -5.97 -1.63
CA GLU A 81 0.30 -7.32 -2.18
C GLU A 81 1.21 -7.52 -3.41
N THR A 82 1.68 -8.75 -3.59
CA THR A 82 2.56 -9.13 -4.70
C THR A 82 1.79 -9.36 -5.99
N ASP A 83 2.46 -9.19 -7.14
CA ASP A 83 1.84 -9.45 -8.44
C ASP A 83 1.41 -10.91 -8.60
N ALA A 84 2.17 -11.85 -7.98
CA ALA A 84 1.83 -13.26 -7.99
C ALA A 84 0.51 -13.56 -7.26
N CYS A 85 0.28 -12.93 -6.11
CA CYS A 85 -0.98 -13.08 -5.38
C CYS A 85 -2.15 -12.42 -6.12
N ILE A 86 -1.95 -11.20 -6.64
CA ILE A 86 -2.94 -10.50 -7.46
C ILE A 86 -3.35 -11.36 -8.67
N ALA A 87 -2.38 -11.93 -9.38
CA ALA A 87 -2.63 -12.81 -10.53
C ALA A 87 -3.29 -14.14 -10.13
N ALA A 88 -2.92 -14.73 -8.98
CA ALA A 88 -3.57 -15.93 -8.46
C ALA A 88 -5.07 -15.69 -8.18
N CYS A 89 -5.43 -14.47 -7.77
CA CYS A 89 -6.81 -14.05 -7.60
C CYS A 89 -7.52 -13.64 -8.90
N SER A 90 -6.83 -13.69 -10.06
CA SER A 90 -7.33 -13.17 -11.35
C SER A 90 -7.71 -11.69 -11.29
N LEU A 91 -6.96 -10.90 -10.53
CA LEU A 91 -7.16 -9.46 -10.38
C LEU A 91 -6.07 -8.67 -11.11
N GLU A 92 -6.28 -7.37 -11.26
CA GLU A 92 -5.29 -6.44 -11.79
C GLU A 92 -4.97 -5.35 -10.76
N ARG A 93 -3.74 -4.81 -10.81
CA ARG A 93 -3.26 -3.74 -9.91
C ARG A 93 -4.09 -2.46 -9.94
N GLU A 94 -4.84 -2.25 -11.01
CA GLU A 94 -5.66 -1.06 -11.21
C GLU A 94 -7.16 -1.36 -11.03
N THR A 95 -7.48 -2.47 -10.35
CA THR A 95 -8.86 -2.83 -10.03
C THR A 95 -9.51 -1.72 -9.20
N VAL A 96 -10.56 -1.10 -9.75
CA VAL A 96 -11.36 -0.07 -9.07
C VAL A 96 -12.70 -0.68 -8.67
N GLY A 97 -12.77 -1.14 -7.43
CA GLY A 97 -13.97 -1.81 -6.91
C GLY A 97 -14.24 -3.18 -7.55
N ILE A 98 -15.31 -3.82 -7.09
CA ILE A 98 -15.79 -5.11 -7.60
C ILE A 98 -17.18 -4.86 -8.19
N SER A 99 -17.38 -5.24 -9.46
CA SER A 99 -18.71 -5.19 -10.06
C SER A 99 -19.61 -6.27 -9.45
N SER A 100 -20.89 -5.96 -9.24
CA SER A 100 -21.89 -6.94 -8.81
C SER A 100 -21.99 -8.13 -9.76
N ASP A 101 -21.76 -7.91 -11.06
CA ASP A 101 -21.78 -8.99 -12.07
C ASP A 101 -20.62 -9.97 -11.88
N SER A 102 -19.46 -9.48 -11.41
CA SER A 102 -18.30 -10.34 -11.11
C SER A 102 -18.61 -11.32 -9.97
N LEU A 103 -19.51 -10.95 -9.04
CA LEU A 103 -19.95 -11.84 -7.96
C LEU A 103 -20.83 -12.99 -8.46
N LEU A 104 -21.35 -12.93 -9.69
CA LEU A 104 -22.08 -14.06 -10.30
C LEU A 104 -21.14 -15.05 -11.00
N ASP A 105 -19.89 -14.65 -11.26
CA ASP A 105 -18.88 -15.54 -11.81
C ASP A 105 -18.32 -16.47 -10.72
N ARG A 106 -18.48 -17.79 -10.92
CA ARG A 106 -18.00 -18.80 -9.97
C ARG A 106 -16.48 -18.79 -9.83
N GLY A 107 -15.76 -18.45 -10.91
CA GLY A 107 -14.30 -18.37 -10.90
C GLY A 107 -13.82 -17.27 -9.97
N PHE A 108 -14.38 -16.08 -10.11
CA PHE A 108 -14.13 -14.92 -9.26
C PHE A 108 -14.52 -15.19 -7.80
N MET A 109 -15.73 -15.68 -7.54
CA MET A 109 -16.20 -16.02 -6.19
C MET A 109 -15.30 -17.05 -5.48
N SER A 110 -14.77 -18.03 -6.21
CA SER A 110 -13.85 -19.03 -5.64
C SER A 110 -12.49 -18.47 -5.22
N ARG A 111 -12.15 -17.26 -5.66
CA ARG A 111 -10.88 -16.57 -5.44
C ARG A 111 -10.99 -15.36 -4.50
N LEU A 112 -12.21 -14.92 -4.17
CA LEU A 112 -12.41 -13.94 -3.11
C LEU A 112 -11.98 -14.54 -1.77
N CYS A 113 -10.89 -13.99 -1.22
CA CYS A 113 -10.37 -14.34 0.10
C CYS A 113 -11.28 -13.85 1.23
#